data_AF-A0A354SN35-F1
#
_entry.id   AF-A0A354SN35-F1
#
_cell.length_a   1.000
_cell.length_b   1.000
_cell.length_c   1.000
_cell.angle_alpha   90.00
_cell.angle_beta   90.00
_cell.angle_gamma   90.00
#
_symmetry.space_group_name_H-M   'P 1'
#
loop_
_entity.id
_entity.type
_entity.pdbx_description
1 polymer ?
#
loop_
_entity_poly.entity_id
_entity_poly.type
_entity_poly.pdbx_seq_one_letter_code
_entity_poly.pdbx_strand_id
1 'polypeptide(L)'
;MGERKEAFRKLGLMKRQAESSPPNFSRVYEVFPNQESCKQFLYEFQKGRKIVCPLCGGEKHFWDKYNQCWKCANCRKYNTSLTINTFLHHTRQSLLIWFKAILWIGLEENAPLLLDFQKGLQLKRYQSTWDLYHKVLHAKKSKDPLFEAILKQLICKDESSFKNMESLSS
;
A
#
# COMPACT_ATOMS: atom_id res chain seq x y z
N MET A 1 19.92 -7.55 -23.09
CA MET A 1 19.93 -6.78 -21.82
C MET A 1 21.29 -6.13 -21.48
N GLY A 2 22.41 -6.49 -22.14
CA GLY A 2 23.75 -5.92 -21.86
C GLY A 2 24.01 -4.54 -22.48
N GLU A 3 23.55 -4.28 -23.70
CA GLU A 3 23.93 -3.07 -24.46
C GLU A 3 23.32 -1.78 -23.92
N ARG A 4 22.09 -1.85 -23.37
CA ARG A 4 21.46 -0.69 -22.74
C ARG A 4 22.24 -0.20 -21.52
N LYS A 5 22.76 -1.11 -20.69
CA LYS A 5 23.55 -0.74 -19.49
C LYS A 5 24.87 -0.05 -19.87
N GLU A 6 25.50 -0.51 -20.94
CA GLU A 6 26.75 0.07 -21.47
C GLU A 6 26.53 1.47 -22.02
N ALA A 7 25.41 1.71 -22.72
CA ALA A 7 25.04 3.01 -23.26
C ALA A 7 24.75 4.05 -22.15
N PHE A 8 24.09 3.65 -21.07
CA PHE A 8 23.85 4.54 -19.92
C PHE A 8 25.13 4.88 -19.14
N ARG A 9 26.11 3.96 -19.12
CA ARG A 9 27.42 4.18 -18.47
C ARG A 9 28.31 5.17 -19.24
N LYS A 10 28.29 5.11 -20.58
CA LYS A 10 29.11 5.97 -21.46
C LYS A 10 28.64 7.43 -21.52
N LEU A 11 27.36 7.70 -21.25
CA LEU A 11 26.79 9.05 -21.34
C LEU A 11 27.06 9.93 -20.10
N GLY A 12 27.72 9.43 -19.05
CA GLY A 12 28.03 10.22 -17.86
C GLY A 12 26.80 10.73 -17.08
N LEU A 13 25.61 10.20 -17.39
CA LEU A 13 24.31 10.61 -16.81
C LEU A 13 23.95 9.87 -15.52
N MET A 14 24.88 9.13 -14.92
CA MET A 14 24.70 8.66 -13.53
C MET A 14 25.10 9.79 -12.58
N LYS A 15 24.18 10.75 -12.35
CA LYS A 15 24.15 11.37 -11.01
C LYS A 15 23.99 10.20 -10.04
N ARG A 16 24.97 10.00 -9.14
CA ARG A 16 24.94 8.98 -8.08
C ARG A 16 23.54 8.94 -7.46
N GLN A 17 22.72 7.97 -7.86
CA GLN A 17 21.56 7.60 -7.06
C GLN A 17 22.16 6.83 -5.88
N ALA A 18 22.00 7.38 -4.68
CA ALA A 18 22.49 6.76 -3.47
C ALA A 18 22.03 5.29 -3.43
N GLU A 19 22.95 4.37 -3.18
CA GLU A 19 22.62 2.99 -2.82
C GLU A 19 21.85 3.03 -1.50
N SER A 20 20.53 3.16 -1.57
CA SER A 20 19.69 3.10 -0.38
C SER A 20 19.59 1.65 0.05
N SER A 21 20.19 1.31 1.19
CA SER A 21 19.99 0.01 1.82
C SER A 21 18.53 -0.11 2.29
N PRO A 22 17.89 -1.30 2.22
CA PRO A 22 16.57 -1.48 2.79
C PRO A 22 16.57 -1.11 4.28
N PRO A 23 15.53 -0.41 4.76
CA PRO A 23 15.38 -0.15 6.18
C PRO A 23 15.09 -1.46 6.90
N ASN A 24 15.23 -1.42 8.23
CA ASN A 24 14.84 -2.55 9.06
C ASN A 24 13.30 -2.75 8.99
N PHE A 25 12.87 -3.85 8.36
CA PHE A 25 11.45 -4.18 8.23
C PHE A 25 10.81 -4.78 9.50
N SER A 26 11.57 -5.01 10.58
CA SER A 26 11.03 -5.49 11.86
C SER A 26 9.86 -4.64 12.34
N ARG A 27 9.94 -3.32 12.13
CA ARG A 27 8.88 -2.37 12.49
C ARG A 27 7.53 -2.72 11.85
N VAL A 28 7.51 -3.23 10.62
CA VAL A 28 6.27 -3.67 9.98
C VAL A 28 5.65 -4.82 10.74
N TYR A 29 6.46 -5.76 11.22
CA TYR A 29 5.98 -6.91 11.97
C TYR A 29 5.60 -6.58 13.42
N GLU A 30 6.20 -5.55 14.01
CA GLU A 30 5.77 -5.04 15.33
C GLU A 30 4.36 -4.44 15.26
N VAL A 31 4.08 -3.66 14.21
CA VAL A 31 2.80 -2.97 14.05
C VAL A 31 1.75 -3.86 13.38
N PHE A 32 2.18 -4.68 12.43
CA PHE A 32 1.36 -5.58 11.62
C PHE A 32 1.98 -6.99 11.61
N PRO A 33 1.75 -7.79 12.67
CA PRO A 33 2.42 -9.08 12.82
C PRO A 33 2.06 -10.09 11.74
N ASN A 34 0.88 -9.96 11.12
CA ASN A 34 0.38 -10.89 10.13
C ASN A 34 -0.49 -10.22 9.06
N GLN A 35 -0.84 -10.98 8.02
CA GLN A 35 -1.66 -10.51 6.91
C GLN A 35 -3.06 -10.06 7.40
N GLU A 36 -3.59 -10.70 8.44
CA GLU A 36 -4.87 -10.42 9.08
C GLU A 36 -4.88 -9.03 9.72
N SER A 37 -3.80 -8.65 10.41
CA SER A 37 -3.65 -7.32 11.01
C SER A 37 -3.64 -6.20 9.95
N CYS A 38 -2.99 -6.44 8.80
CA CYS A 38 -3.07 -5.51 7.67
C CYS A 38 -4.50 -5.38 7.12
N LYS A 39 -5.23 -6.49 7.01
CA LYS A 39 -6.63 -6.48 6.57
C LYS A 39 -7.54 -5.75 7.55
N GLN A 40 -7.33 -5.95 8.85
CA GLN A 40 -8.09 -5.26 9.90
C GLN A 40 -7.86 -3.75 9.83
N PHE A 41 -6.61 -3.31 9.63
CA PHE A 41 -6.31 -1.89 9.42
C PHE A 41 -7.03 -1.33 8.20
N LEU A 42 -6.98 -2.03 7.06
CA LEU A 42 -7.70 -1.61 5.85
C LEU A 42 -9.22 -1.60 6.05
N TYR A 43 -9.74 -2.55 6.82
CA TYR A 43 -11.16 -2.58 7.18
C TYR A 43 -11.56 -1.32 7.94
N GLU A 44 -10.87 -0.99 9.03
CA GLU A 44 -11.19 0.21 9.81
C GLU A 44 -10.99 1.49 8.98
N PHE A 45 -9.95 1.55 8.14
CA PHE A 45 -9.72 2.68 7.23
C PHE A 45 -10.84 2.88 6.21
N GLN A 46 -11.44 1.79 5.72
CA GLN A 46 -12.56 1.85 4.76
C GLN A 46 -13.92 2.04 5.44
N LYS A 47 -14.06 1.71 6.72
CA LYS A 47 -15.33 1.62 7.46
C LYS A 47 -16.14 2.93 7.54
N GLY A 48 -15.53 4.08 7.26
CA GLY A 48 -16.22 5.38 7.16
C GLY A 48 -16.40 5.89 5.73
N ARG A 49 -15.93 5.16 4.71
CA ARG A 49 -15.95 5.62 3.33
C ARG A 49 -17.24 5.22 2.63
N LYS A 50 -17.77 6.16 1.83
CA LYS A 50 -18.98 5.94 1.04
C LYS A 50 -18.68 5.01 -0.13
N ILE A 51 -19.15 3.77 -0.04
CA ILE A 51 -19.08 2.78 -1.11
C ILE A 51 -20.43 2.74 -1.81
N VAL A 52 -20.47 3.00 -3.11
CA VAL A 52 -21.67 2.93 -3.94
C VAL A 52 -21.61 1.67 -4.80
N CYS A 53 -22.67 0.86 -4.77
CA CYS A 53 -22.75 -0.34 -5.58
C CYS A 53 -22.96 0.01 -7.06
N PRO A 54 -22.07 -0.41 -7.98
CA PRO A 54 -22.18 -0.07 -9.40
C PRO A 54 -23.34 -0.77 -10.10
N LEU A 55 -23.90 -1.85 -9.51
CA LEU A 55 -25.01 -2.59 -10.11
C LEU A 55 -26.39 -2.00 -9.80
N CYS A 56 -26.56 -1.35 -8.65
CA CYS A 56 -27.89 -0.92 -8.20
C CYS A 56 -27.92 0.47 -7.55
N GLY A 57 -26.78 1.16 -7.46
CA GLY A 57 -26.66 2.47 -6.80
C GLY A 57 -26.78 2.45 -5.27
N GLY A 58 -26.99 1.28 -4.66
CA GLY A 58 -27.13 1.16 -3.20
C GLY A 58 -25.85 1.54 -2.44
N GLU A 59 -26.01 2.32 -1.37
CA GLU A 59 -24.90 2.81 -0.54
C GLU A 59 -24.69 1.94 0.72
N LYS A 60 -25.73 1.22 1.14
CA LYS A 60 -25.68 0.33 2.30
C LYS A 60 -24.93 -0.94 1.97
N HIS A 61 -23.88 -1.22 2.74
CA HIS A 61 -23.07 -2.43 2.65
C HIS A 61 -22.94 -3.07 4.03
N PHE A 62 -22.85 -4.39 4.07
CA PHE A 62 -22.53 -5.13 5.29
C PHE A 62 -21.22 -5.90 5.10
N TRP A 63 -20.51 -6.13 6.20
CA TRP A 63 -19.24 -6.84 6.17
C TRP A 63 -19.46 -8.35 6.14
N ASP A 64 -19.00 -9.02 5.09
CA ASP A 64 -18.93 -10.47 5.01
C ASP A 64 -17.59 -10.94 5.58
N LYS A 65 -17.64 -11.44 6.82
CA LYS A 65 -16.44 -11.93 7.54
C LYS A 65 -15.78 -13.12 6.85
N TYR A 66 -16.54 -13.97 6.17
CA TYR A 66 -16.01 -15.18 5.54
C TYR A 66 -15.20 -14.84 4.29
N ASN A 67 -15.77 -13.98 3.44
CA ASN A 67 -15.11 -13.56 2.20
C ASN A 67 -14.19 -12.34 2.38
N GLN A 68 -14.19 -11.74 3.58
CA GLN A 68 -13.45 -10.52 3.92
C GLN A 68 -13.70 -9.40 2.91
N CYS A 69 -14.98 -9.17 2.61
CA CYS A 69 -15.42 -8.17 1.64
C CYS A 69 -16.70 -7.46 2.11
N TRP A 70 -16.94 -6.28 1.55
CA TRP A 70 -18.18 -5.54 1.76
C TRP A 70 -19.21 -5.99 0.73
N LYS A 71 -20.35 -6.47 1.19
CA LYS A 71 -21.43 -6.95 0.33
C LYS A 71 -22.56 -5.92 0.29
N CYS A 72 -23.05 -5.61 -0.91
CA CYS A 72 -24.15 -4.67 -1.06
C CYS A 72 -25.41 -5.21 -0.36
N ALA A 73 -25.99 -4.41 0.56
CA ALA A 73 -27.19 -4.79 1.30
C ALA A 73 -28.44 -4.80 0.41
N ASN A 74 -28.43 -4.00 -0.67
CA ASN A 74 -29.59 -3.83 -1.55
C ASN A 74 -29.70 -4.98 -2.56
N CYS A 75 -28.69 -5.19 -3.42
CA CYS A 75 -28.76 -6.23 -4.46
C CYS A 75 -28.15 -7.57 -4.04
N ARG A 76 -27.30 -7.61 -3.01
CA ARG A 76 -26.57 -8.81 -2.54
C ARG A 76 -25.72 -9.54 -3.59
N LYS A 77 -25.60 -9.02 -4.81
CA LYS A 77 -24.82 -9.60 -5.92
C LYS A 77 -23.41 -9.02 -6.05
N TYR A 78 -23.23 -7.76 -5.65
CA TYR A 78 -21.93 -7.09 -5.74
C TYR A 78 -21.14 -7.21 -4.43
N ASN A 79 -19.88 -7.65 -4.57
CA ASN A 79 -18.90 -7.74 -3.51
C ASN A 79 -17.78 -6.73 -3.78
N THR A 80 -17.42 -5.98 -2.74
CA THR A 80 -16.41 -4.94 -2.79
C THR A 80 -15.23 -5.38 -1.93
N SER A 81 -14.04 -5.50 -2.54
CA SER A 81 -12.83 -5.87 -1.80
C SER A 81 -12.39 -4.74 -0.87
N LEU A 82 -11.62 -5.08 0.17
CA LEU A 82 -10.99 -4.11 1.06
C LEU A 82 -10.10 -3.09 0.33
N THR A 83 -9.54 -3.50 -0.81
CA THR A 83 -8.62 -2.68 -1.59
C THR A 83 -9.30 -1.91 -2.73
N ILE A 84 -10.63 -1.96 -2.86
CA ILE A 84 -11.37 -1.15 -3.83
C ILE A 84 -10.98 0.33 -3.68
N ASN A 85 -10.86 1.06 -4.78
CA ASN A 85 -10.59 2.51 -4.77
C ASN A 85 -9.33 2.91 -3.98
N THR A 86 -8.34 2.02 -3.91
CA THR A 86 -7.02 2.30 -3.33
C THR A 86 -5.94 1.89 -4.33
N PHE A 87 -4.71 2.36 -4.15
CA PHE A 87 -3.59 1.90 -4.97
C PHE A 87 -3.29 0.39 -4.79
N LEU A 88 -3.81 -0.23 -3.73
CA LEU A 88 -3.76 -1.68 -3.49
C LEU A 88 -4.78 -2.48 -4.31
N HIS A 89 -5.62 -1.82 -5.13
CA HIS A 89 -6.63 -2.49 -5.92
C HIS A 89 -6.03 -3.53 -6.88
N HIS A 90 -6.75 -4.65 -7.05
CA HIS A 90 -6.34 -5.83 -7.82
C HIS A 90 -4.97 -6.43 -7.45
N THR A 91 -4.47 -6.16 -6.24
CA THR A 91 -3.21 -6.76 -5.80
C THR A 91 -3.34 -8.25 -5.51
N ARG A 92 -2.37 -9.03 -5.99
CA ARG A 92 -2.17 -10.44 -5.62
C ARG A 92 -0.98 -10.63 -4.67
N GLN A 93 -0.26 -9.56 -4.37
CA GLN A 93 0.87 -9.56 -3.45
C GLN A 93 0.37 -9.47 -2.00
N SER A 94 1.11 -10.04 -1.05
CA SER A 94 0.75 -9.95 0.36
C SER A 94 0.78 -8.49 0.83
N LEU A 95 -0.12 -8.11 1.73
CA LEU A 95 -0.24 -6.74 2.22
C LEU A 95 1.00 -6.36 3.03
N LEU A 96 1.62 -7.33 3.69
CA LEU A 96 2.91 -7.14 4.35
C LEU A 96 4.00 -6.64 3.40
N ILE A 97 4.07 -7.15 2.16
CA ILE A 97 5.03 -6.65 1.17
C ILE A 97 4.73 -5.19 0.80
N TRP A 98 3.45 -4.83 0.63
CA TRP A 98 3.06 -3.45 0.40
C TRP A 98 3.45 -2.54 1.56
N PHE A 99 3.25 -2.99 2.79
CA PHE A 99 3.52 -2.18 3.98
C PHE A 99 5.02 -1.97 4.17
N LYS A 100 5.85 -2.99 3.87
CA LYS A 100 7.31 -2.84 3.78
C LYS A 100 7.74 -1.87 2.69
N ALA A 101 7.10 -1.93 1.53
CA ALA A 101 7.38 -1.00 0.45
C ALA A 101 7.03 0.44 0.81
N ILE A 102 5.89 0.64 1.47
CA ILE A 102 5.44 1.95 1.97
C ILE A 102 6.42 2.47 3.02
N LEU A 103 6.86 1.62 3.97
CA LEU A 103 7.88 2.01 4.95
C LEU A 103 9.15 2.49 4.25
N TRP A 104 9.68 1.71 3.31
CA TRP A 104 10.93 2.05 2.64
C TRP A 104 10.82 3.33 1.82
N ILE A 105 9.84 3.39 0.92
CA ILE A 105 9.65 4.56 0.05
C ILE A 105 9.24 5.80 0.86
N GLY A 106 8.52 5.62 1.96
CA GLY A 106 8.06 6.71 2.83
C GLY A 106 9.16 7.34 3.69
N LEU A 107 10.13 6.54 4.15
CA LEU A 107 11.26 7.04 4.96
C LEU A 107 12.31 7.78 4.13
N GLU A 108 12.49 7.40 2.87
CA GLU A 108 13.49 8.01 2.01
C GLU A 108 12.97 9.32 1.39
N GLU A 109 13.83 10.33 1.19
CA GLU A 109 13.45 11.50 0.40
C GLU A 109 13.28 11.12 -1.09
N ASN A 110 14.24 10.35 -1.59
CA ASN A 110 14.30 9.88 -2.98
C ASN A 110 13.96 8.39 -3.07
N ALA A 111 13.33 8.00 -4.16
CA ALA A 111 12.97 6.59 -4.37
C ALA A 111 14.23 5.69 -4.50
N PRO A 112 14.24 4.50 -3.87
CA PRO A 112 15.32 3.53 -4.06
C PRO A 112 15.36 3.04 -5.50
N LEU A 113 16.53 2.62 -5.97
CA LEU A 113 16.64 1.94 -7.27
C LEU A 113 15.74 0.70 -7.31
N LEU A 114 15.00 0.50 -8.41
CA LEU A 114 14.04 -0.61 -8.54
C LEU A 114 14.67 -2.00 -8.29
N LEU A 115 15.93 -2.19 -8.68
CA LEU A 115 16.65 -3.45 -8.47
C LEU A 115 16.99 -3.68 -6.99
N ASP A 116 17.35 -2.62 -6.27
CA ASP A 116 17.63 -2.72 -4.83
C ASP A 116 16.32 -2.92 -4.07
N PHE A 117 15.27 -2.22 -4.48
CA PHE A 117 13.91 -2.43 -4.00
C PHE A 117 13.44 -3.90 -4.18
N GLN A 118 13.68 -4.48 -5.36
CA GLN A 118 13.38 -5.88 -5.63
C GLN A 118 14.12 -6.82 -4.68
N LYS A 119 15.43 -6.61 -4.50
CA LYS A 119 16.29 -7.44 -3.65
C LYS A 119 15.89 -7.30 -2.18
N GLY A 120 15.71 -6.08 -1.69
CA GLY A 120 15.36 -5.81 -0.30
C GLY A 120 14.00 -6.38 0.11
N LEU A 121 13.03 -6.39 -0.81
CA LEU A 121 11.73 -7.04 -0.58
C LEU A 121 11.70 -8.54 -0.95
N GLN A 122 12.81 -9.09 -1.43
CA GLN A 122 12.94 -10.50 -1.85
C GLN A 122 11.91 -10.92 -2.90
N LEU A 123 11.58 -10.02 -3.82
CA LEU A 123 10.59 -10.26 -4.88
C LEU A 123 11.21 -11.00 -6.07
N LYS A 124 10.58 -12.12 -6.46
CA LYS A 124 11.09 -12.97 -7.55
C LYS A 124 10.85 -12.39 -8.94
N ARG A 125 9.71 -11.74 -9.16
CA ARG A 125 9.25 -11.31 -10.49
C ARG A 125 9.46 -9.81 -10.66
N TYR A 126 10.20 -9.43 -11.71
CA TYR A 126 10.44 -8.03 -12.04
C TYR A 126 9.15 -7.27 -12.31
N GLN A 127 8.24 -7.81 -13.14
CA GLN A 127 6.98 -7.11 -13.47
C GLN A 127 6.15 -6.77 -12.23
N SER A 128 5.97 -7.74 -11.33
CA SER A 128 5.23 -7.50 -10.08
C SER A 128 5.93 -6.50 -9.17
N THR A 129 7.27 -6.49 -9.18
CA THR A 129 8.06 -5.50 -8.44
C THR A 129 7.86 -4.11 -9.03
N TRP A 130 7.92 -3.99 -10.36
CA TRP A 130 7.73 -2.74 -11.08
C TRP A 130 6.33 -2.17 -10.82
N ASP A 131 5.28 -2.98 -10.95
CA ASP A 131 3.89 -2.56 -10.68
C ASP A 131 3.74 -2.06 -9.23
N LEU A 132 4.28 -2.80 -8.27
CA LEU A 132 4.23 -2.46 -6.85
C LEU A 132 4.99 -1.15 -6.58
N TYR A 133 6.23 -1.05 -7.05
CA TYR A 133 7.09 0.10 -6.90
C TYR A 133 6.44 1.38 -7.44
N HIS A 134 5.94 1.33 -8.69
CA HIS A 134 5.32 2.50 -9.30
C HIS A 134 4.00 2.90 -8.65
N LYS A 135 3.19 1.94 -8.18
CA LYS A 135 1.98 2.24 -7.40
C LYS A 135 2.30 2.94 -6.09
N VAL A 136 3.31 2.47 -5.35
CA VAL A 136 3.71 3.09 -4.08
C VAL A 136 4.32 4.48 -4.31
N LEU A 137 5.16 4.66 -5.34
CA LEU A 137 5.69 5.97 -5.67
C LEU A 137 4.61 6.97 -6.09
N HIS A 138 3.66 6.52 -6.91
CA HIS A 138 2.52 7.35 -7.28
C HIS A 138 1.73 7.75 -6.04
N ALA A 139 1.43 6.79 -5.15
CA ALA A 139 0.71 7.04 -3.90
C ALA A 139 1.43 8.05 -2.99
N LYS A 140 2.76 7.93 -2.83
CA LYS A 140 3.58 8.92 -2.11
C LYS A 140 3.49 10.30 -2.76
N LYS A 141 3.70 10.38 -4.08
CA LYS A 141 3.69 11.64 -4.82
C LYS A 141 2.34 12.35 -4.76
N SER A 142 1.24 11.60 -4.84
CA SER A 142 -0.12 12.12 -4.75
C SER A 142 -0.58 12.39 -3.32
N LYS A 143 0.26 12.12 -2.30
CA LYS A 143 -0.11 12.15 -0.88
C LYS A 143 -1.39 11.35 -0.61
N ASP A 144 -1.43 10.13 -1.15
CA ASP A 144 -2.59 9.26 -1.05
C ASP A 144 -2.97 9.04 0.43
N PRO A 145 -4.23 9.23 0.84
CA PRO A 145 -4.62 9.15 2.24
C PRO A 145 -4.34 7.78 2.88
N LEU A 146 -4.40 6.69 2.10
CA LEU A 146 -4.08 5.37 2.62
C LEU A 146 -2.58 5.20 2.80
N PHE A 147 -1.77 5.70 1.86
CA PHE A 147 -0.33 5.70 1.99
C PHE A 147 0.11 6.44 3.27
N GLU A 148 -0.40 7.65 3.48
CA GLU A 148 -0.10 8.47 4.66
C GLU A 148 -0.56 7.80 5.96
N ALA A 149 -1.76 7.21 5.96
CA ALA A 149 -2.28 6.51 7.14
C ALA A 149 -1.42 5.30 7.51
N ILE A 150 -1.02 4.48 6.53
CA ILE A 150 -0.14 3.34 6.77
C ILE A 150 1.23 3.81 7.27
N LEU A 151 1.82 4.81 6.61
CA LEU A 151 3.14 5.34 6.98
C LEU A 151 3.13 5.92 8.40
N LYS A 152 2.10 6.70 8.74
CA LYS A 152 1.92 7.24 10.09
C LYS A 152 1.81 6.13 11.12
N GLN A 153 1.04 5.07 10.84
CA GLN A 153 0.89 3.94 11.75
C GLN A 153 2.21 3.18 11.96
N LEU A 154 3.06 3.13 10.93
CA LEU A 154 4.39 2.51 11.01
C LEU A 154 5.40 3.37 11.78
N ILE A 155 5.32 4.70 11.68
CA ILE A 155 6.29 5.63 12.31
C ILE A 155 5.90 5.98 13.75
N CYS A 156 4.63 6.29 14.03
CA CYS A 156 4.18 6.71 15.37
C CYS A 156 4.10 5.50 16.32
N LYS A 157 4.61 5.64 17.54
CA LYS A 157 4.69 4.56 18.54
C LYS A 157 3.52 4.53 19.53
N ASP A 158 2.46 5.32 19.32
CA ASP A 158 1.43 5.51 20.33
C ASP A 158 0.08 4.88 19.93
N GLU A 159 -0.42 3.99 20.80
CA GLU A 159 -1.74 3.35 20.77
C GLU A 159 -2.95 4.32 20.78
N SER A 160 -2.72 5.64 20.82
CA SER A 160 -3.72 6.64 21.24
C SER A 160 -4.35 7.48 20.12
N SER A 161 -4.01 7.27 18.84
CA SER A 161 -4.47 8.18 17.77
C SER A 161 -5.70 7.74 16.95
N PHE A 162 -6.20 6.51 17.10
CA PHE A 162 -7.37 6.05 16.33
C PHE A 162 -8.70 6.72 16.72
N LYS A 163 -8.77 7.41 17.87
CA LYS A 163 -10.02 8.05 18.34
C LYS A 163 -10.34 9.42 17.72
N ASN A 164 -9.42 10.06 16.98
CA ASN A 164 -9.64 11.45 16.55
C ASN A 164 -10.19 11.63 15.13
N MET A 165 -10.54 10.56 14.40
CA MET A 165 -11.18 10.68 13.08
C MET A 165 -12.72 10.70 13.14
N GLU A 166 -13.33 10.52 14.32
CA GLU A 166 -14.79 10.63 14.51
C GLU A 166 -15.29 12.08 14.64
N SER A 167 -14.41 13.08 14.76
CA SER A 167 -14.80 14.47 15.09
C SER A 167 -14.98 15.43 13.91
N LEU A 168 -14.89 14.98 12.65
CA LEU A 168 -15.06 15.84 11.45
C LEU A 168 -16.27 15.47 10.58
N SER A 169 -17.28 14.81 11.16
CA SER A 169 -18.60 14.66 10.53
C SER A 169 -19.74 14.91 11.52
N SER A 170 -19.61 15.96 12.32
CA SER A 170 -20.74 16.60 13.00
C SER A 170 -21.05 17.92 12.33
#